data_AF-A0A1I1UQ06-F1
#
_entry.id   AF-A0A1I1UQ06-F1
#
_cell.length_a   1.000
_cell.length_b   1.000
_cell.length_c   1.000
_cell.angle_alpha   90.00
_cell.angle_beta   90.00
_cell.angle_gamma   90.00
#
_symmetry.space_group_name_H-M   'P 1'
#
loop_
_entity.id
_entity.type
_entity.pdbx_description
1 polymer ?
#
loop_
_entity_poly.entity_id
_entity_poly.type
_entity_poly.pdbx_seq_one_letter_code
_entity_poly.pdbx_strand_id
1 'polypeptide(L)'
;MKLIRRITITAGILIGSLIIILTVILTADRIKTDYLRKKRSEYNSQDSYVIKNIQLIPMTADTVLTGKIVHIKKGIIHAIYDSTNWNISNEKLTVVDGQNGFLLPGLTDMHVHLWDRYELGLYLANGVTTIRNVWGLPFHLRLKKTNSKKQTYWSTVFYYRT
;
A
#
# COMPACT_ATOMS: atom_id res chain seq x y z
N MET A 1 8.78 -28.51 -55.17
CA MET A 1 9.59 -28.38 -53.94
C MET A 1 9.85 -26.92 -53.50
N LYS A 2 9.96 -25.93 -54.40
CA LYS A 2 10.24 -24.52 -54.02
C LYS A 2 9.11 -23.81 -53.27
N LEU A 3 7.85 -24.17 -53.55
CA LEU A 3 6.66 -23.55 -52.93
C LEU A 3 6.50 -23.95 -51.45
N ILE A 4 6.62 -25.24 -51.13
CA ILE A 4 6.55 -25.76 -49.75
C ILE A 4 7.61 -25.11 -48.87
N ARG A 5 8.84 -24.96 -49.39
CA ARG A 5 9.95 -24.28 -48.69
C ARG A 5 9.66 -22.80 -48.40
N ARG A 6 8.92 -22.10 -49.27
CA ARG A 6 8.55 -20.70 -49.04
C ARG A 6 7.48 -20.57 -47.94
N ILE A 7 6.50 -21.48 -47.94
CA ILE A 7 5.42 -21.50 -46.94
C ILE A 7 5.96 -21.83 -45.53
N THR A 8 6.89 -22.78 -45.42
CA THR A 8 7.48 -23.12 -44.12
C THR A 8 8.32 -21.98 -43.55
N ILE A 9 9.05 -21.23 -44.40
CA ILE A 9 9.82 -20.06 -43.99
C ILE A 9 8.89 -18.92 -43.53
N THR A 10 7.84 -18.60 -44.28
CA THR A 10 6.90 -17.52 -43.90
C THR A 10 6.13 -17.86 -42.63
N ALA A 11 5.72 -19.12 -42.45
CA ALA A 11 5.09 -19.59 -41.22
C ALA A 11 6.06 -19.48 -40.01
N GLY A 12 7.33 -19.84 -40.19
CA GLY A 12 8.35 -19.68 -39.15
C GLY A 12 8.57 -18.22 -38.73
N ILE A 13 8.58 -17.29 -39.68
CA ILE A 13 8.70 -15.84 -39.40
C ILE A 13 7.48 -15.33 -38.64
N LEU A 14 6.26 -15.73 -39.04
CA LEU A 14 5.03 -15.36 -38.34
C LEU A 14 5.03 -15.87 -36.89
N ILE A 15 5.37 -17.14 -36.67
CA ILE A 15 5.46 -17.73 -35.33
C ILE A 15 6.53 -17.00 -34.50
N GLY A 16 7.69 -16.72 -35.07
CA GLY A 16 8.74 -15.95 -34.42
C GLY A 16 8.27 -14.55 -34.00
N SER A 17 7.58 -13.83 -34.90
CA SER A 17 7.02 -12.50 -34.59
C SER A 17 5.97 -12.57 -33.47
N LEU A 18 5.13 -13.60 -33.44
CA LEU A 18 4.12 -13.78 -32.41
C LEU A 18 4.77 -14.02 -31.03
N ILE A 19 5.83 -14.83 -30.98
CA ILE A 19 6.59 -15.10 -29.75
C ILE A 19 7.26 -13.81 -29.24
N ILE A 20 7.83 -13.01 -30.14
CA ILE A 20 8.45 -11.72 -29.80
C ILE A 20 7.39 -10.76 -29.23
N ILE A 21 6.24 -10.64 -29.89
CA ILE A 21 5.14 -9.80 -29.40
C ILE A 21 4.69 -10.27 -28.01
N LEU A 22 4.50 -11.57 -27.81
CA LEU A 22 4.09 -12.13 -26.52
C LEU A 22 5.14 -11.86 -25.43
N THR A 23 6.43 -12.02 -25.73
CA THR A 23 7.50 -11.72 -24.76
C THR A 23 7.55 -10.24 -24.42
N VAL A 24 7.37 -9.34 -25.39
CA VAL A 24 7.27 -7.89 -25.14
C VAL A 24 6.07 -7.55 -24.26
N ILE A 25 4.90 -8.15 -24.50
CA ILE A 25 3.71 -7.93 -23.66
C ILE A 25 4.00 -8.38 -22.22
N LEU A 26 4.56 -9.58 -22.04
CA LEU A 26 4.85 -10.13 -20.71
C LEU A 26 5.94 -9.34 -19.97
N THR A 27 6.94 -8.81 -20.67
CA THR A 27 7.98 -7.97 -20.04
C THR A 27 7.44 -6.60 -19.69
N ALA A 28 6.64 -5.98 -20.57
CA ALA A 28 5.98 -4.71 -20.29
C ALA A 28 5.02 -4.82 -19.09
N ASP A 29 4.26 -5.90 -19.00
CA ASP A 29 3.37 -6.17 -17.86
C ASP A 29 4.16 -6.36 -16.55
N ARG A 30 5.27 -7.11 -16.58
CA ARG A 30 6.16 -7.26 -15.41
C ARG A 30 6.73 -5.93 -14.93
N ILE A 31 7.17 -5.06 -15.86
CA ILE A 31 7.72 -3.74 -15.51
C ILE A 31 6.61 -2.87 -14.92
N LYS A 32 5.44 -2.84 -15.56
CA LYS A 32 4.30 -2.06 -15.07
C LYS A 32 3.80 -2.54 -13.73
N THR A 33 3.83 -3.83 -13.42
CA THR A 33 3.33 -4.40 -12.15
C THR A 33 4.40 -4.54 -11.07
N ASP A 34 5.64 -4.11 -11.32
CA ASP A 34 6.74 -4.28 -10.35
C ASP A 34 6.47 -3.54 -9.03
N TYR A 35 5.74 -2.43 -9.07
CA TYR A 35 5.31 -1.71 -7.86
C TYR A 35 4.36 -2.54 -6.97
N LEU A 36 3.62 -3.50 -7.54
CA LEU A 36 2.80 -4.46 -6.79
C LEU A 36 3.66 -5.54 -6.13
N ARG A 37 4.83 -5.82 -6.70
CA ARG A 37 5.84 -6.73 -6.14
C ARG A 37 6.61 -6.01 -5.04
N LYS A 38 5.91 -5.61 -3.98
CA LYS A 38 6.58 -5.14 -2.76
C LYS A 38 7.26 -6.34 -2.13
N LYS A 39 8.60 -6.38 -2.17
CA LYS A 39 9.41 -7.28 -1.33
C LYS A 39 8.84 -7.14 0.08
N ARG A 40 8.51 -8.26 0.73
CA ARG A 40 8.06 -8.26 2.12
C ARG A 40 9.11 -7.48 2.90
N SER A 41 8.87 -6.20 3.12
CA SER A 41 9.64 -5.43 4.07
C SER A 41 9.35 -6.18 5.35
N GLU A 42 10.36 -6.84 5.90
CA GLU A 42 10.39 -7.00 7.34
C GLU A 42 10.35 -5.58 7.86
N TYR A 43 9.14 -5.04 8.00
CA TYR A 43 8.90 -3.89 8.85
C TYR A 43 9.25 -4.47 10.20
N ASN A 44 10.50 -4.31 10.58
CA ASN A 44 10.98 -4.86 11.81
C ASN A 44 10.10 -4.21 12.86
N SER A 45 9.58 -4.99 13.79
CA SER A 45 8.87 -4.48 14.97
C SER A 45 9.80 -3.65 15.90
N GLN A 46 10.92 -3.15 15.36
CA GLN A 46 11.91 -2.24 15.91
C GLN A 46 11.95 -0.92 15.10
N ASP A 47 11.22 -0.81 13.99
CA ASP A 47 11.24 0.35 13.10
C ASP A 47 10.60 1.55 13.79
N SER A 48 11.46 2.53 14.06
CA SER A 48 11.14 3.81 14.66
C SER A 48 11.45 4.85 13.60
N TYR A 49 10.45 5.67 13.27
CA TYR A 49 10.57 6.70 12.24
C TYR A 49 9.80 7.94 12.64
N VAL A 50 10.15 9.04 12.00
CA VAL A 50 9.62 10.36 12.33
C VAL A 50 9.15 11.04 11.07
N ILE A 51 8.00 11.71 11.17
CA ILE A 51 7.46 12.54 10.10
C ILE A 51 7.63 13.99 10.55
N LYS A 52 8.45 14.75 9.84
CA LYS A 52 8.77 16.15 10.18
C LYS A 52 8.17 17.12 9.15
N ASN A 53 8.17 18.41 9.49
CA ASN A 53 7.73 19.49 8.62
C ASN A 53 6.29 19.25 8.12
N ILE A 54 5.35 19.09 9.05
CA ILE A 54 3.94 18.83 8.73
C ILE A 54 3.00 19.82 9.40
N GLN A 55 1.82 19.94 8.82
CA GLN A 55 0.63 20.53 9.41
C GLN A 55 -0.30 19.39 9.85
N LEU A 56 -0.46 19.18 11.15
CA LEU A 56 -1.26 18.08 11.69
C LEU A 56 -2.72 18.50 11.85
N ILE A 57 -3.63 17.72 11.27
CA ILE A 57 -5.08 17.87 11.45
C ILE A 57 -5.54 16.78 12.44
N PRO A 58 -5.79 17.11 13.72
CA PRO A 58 -6.35 16.15 14.67
C PRO A 58 -7.83 15.89 14.38
N MET A 59 -8.34 14.73 14.82
CA MET A 59 -9.78 14.40 14.78
C MET A 59 -10.48 14.69 16.11
N THR A 60 -9.82 15.38 17.04
CA THR A 60 -10.32 15.70 18.38
C THR A 60 -10.73 17.16 18.56
N ALA A 61 -10.37 18.03 17.62
CA ALA A 61 -10.70 19.45 17.63
C ALA A 61 -10.66 20.01 16.20
N ASP A 62 -11.45 21.04 15.93
CA ASP A 62 -11.50 21.72 14.64
C ASP A 62 -10.35 22.75 14.53
N THR A 63 -9.14 22.26 14.25
CA THR A 63 -7.94 23.09 14.17
C THR A 63 -6.88 22.47 13.26
N VAL A 64 -5.93 23.29 12.83
CA VAL A 64 -4.68 22.85 12.18
C VAL A 64 -3.51 23.15 13.10
N LEU A 65 -2.72 22.13 13.45
CA LEU A 65 -1.54 22.25 14.28
C LEU A 65 -0.29 22.34 13.40
N THR A 66 0.28 23.52 13.26
CA THR A 66 1.46 23.75 12.40
C THR A 66 2.76 23.38 13.10
N GLY A 67 3.81 23.12 12.30
CA GLY A 67 5.16 22.90 12.78
C GLY A 67 5.28 21.67 13.69
N LYS A 68 4.56 20.60 13.38
CA LYS A 68 4.56 19.38 14.21
C LYS A 68 5.53 18.34 13.67
N ILE A 69 5.92 17.43 14.56
CA ILE A 69 6.69 16.21 14.26
C ILE A 69 5.96 15.05 14.91
N VAL A 70 5.69 13.98 14.15
CA VAL A 70 5.10 12.74 14.70
C VAL A 70 6.17 11.68 14.77
N HIS A 71 6.38 11.12 15.95
CA HIS A 71 7.28 9.99 16.17
C HIS A 71 6.46 8.71 16.26
N ILE A 72 6.75 7.77 15.35
CA ILE A 72 6.11 6.47 15.31
C ILE A 72 7.13 5.41 15.72
N LYS A 73 6.77 4.60 16.71
CA LYS A 73 7.58 3.49 17.22
C LYS A 73 6.76 2.22 17.18
N LYS A 74 7.22 1.22 16.42
CA LYS A 74 6.55 -0.09 16.30
C LYS A 74 5.08 0.03 15.84
N GLY A 75 4.82 0.95 14.92
CA GLY A 75 3.48 1.18 14.36
C GLY A 75 2.52 1.96 15.27
N ILE A 76 2.98 2.44 16.42
CA ILE A 76 2.20 3.26 17.35
C ILE A 76 2.77 4.68 17.36
N ILE A 77 1.91 5.68 17.41
CA ILE A 77 2.33 7.06 17.65
C ILE A 77 2.90 7.13 19.07
N HIS A 78 4.22 7.27 19.19
CA HIS A 78 4.91 7.37 20.47
C HIS A 78 4.66 8.73 21.11
N ALA A 79 4.80 9.80 20.30
CA ALA A 79 4.63 11.17 20.72
C ALA A 79 4.49 12.11 19.52
N ILE A 80 3.96 13.29 19.79
CA ILE A 80 3.87 14.41 18.84
C ILE A 80 4.59 15.58 19.49
N TYR A 81 5.52 16.18 18.75
CA TYR A 81 6.38 17.25 19.24
C TYR A 81 6.17 18.52 18.43
N ASP A 82 6.44 19.66 19.04
CA ASP A 82 6.73 20.89 18.31
C ASP A 82 8.09 20.80 17.64
N SER A 83 8.21 21.36 16.43
CA SER A 83 9.46 21.36 15.66
C SER A 83 10.63 22.02 16.40
N THR A 84 10.35 22.97 17.29
CA THR A 84 11.35 23.66 18.12
C THR A 84 11.88 22.80 19.26
N ASN A 85 11.09 21.84 19.75
CA ASN A 85 11.39 21.04 20.93
C ASN A 85 11.96 19.66 20.57
N TRP A 86 12.25 19.44 19.29
CA TRP A 86 12.76 18.18 18.79
C TRP A 86 14.28 18.12 18.88
N ASN A 87 14.77 17.32 19.83
CA ASN A 87 16.20 17.08 19.99
C ASN A 87 16.47 15.56 19.98
N ILE A 88 16.40 14.94 18.80
CA ILE A 88 16.87 13.57 18.63
C ILE A 88 18.35 13.62 18.28
N SER A 89 19.16 13.58 19.33
CA SER A 89 20.62 13.54 19.23
C SER A 89 21.20 12.13 19.16
N ASN A 90 20.43 11.07 19.50
CA ASN A 90 21.03 9.75 19.78
C ASN A 90 20.40 8.53 19.10
N GLU A 91 19.30 8.65 18.34
CA GLU A 91 18.71 7.52 17.61
C GLU A 91 18.79 7.75 16.10
N LYS A 92 19.36 6.78 15.37
CA LYS A 92 19.43 6.78 13.91
C LYS A 92 18.04 6.45 13.34
N LEU A 93 17.10 7.39 13.44
CA LEU A 93 15.73 7.22 12.99
C LEU A 93 15.58 7.50 11.49
N THR A 94 14.70 6.75 10.84
CA THR A 94 14.27 7.10 9.49
C THR A 94 13.44 8.38 9.55
N VAL A 95 13.84 9.39 8.78
CA VAL A 95 13.14 10.67 8.69
C VAL A 95 12.35 10.72 7.40
N VAL A 96 11.05 10.96 7.52
CA VAL A 96 10.14 11.26 6.42
C VAL A 96 9.87 12.76 6.47
N ASP A 97 10.21 13.48 5.40
CA ASP A 97 9.92 14.91 5.27
C ASP A 97 8.54 15.11 4.66
N GLY A 98 7.64 15.73 5.42
CA GLY A 98 6.28 16.05 5.00
C GLY A 98 6.17 17.27 4.09
N GLN A 99 7.27 18.01 3.86
CA GLN A 99 7.32 19.15 2.93
C GLN A 99 6.25 20.22 3.20
N ASN A 100 5.94 20.47 4.47
CA ASN A 100 4.87 21.35 4.95
C ASN A 100 3.46 20.92 4.51
N GLY A 101 3.28 19.68 4.06
CA GLY A 101 2.00 19.09 3.75
C GLY A 101 1.14 18.82 4.99
N PHE A 102 -0.10 18.40 4.75
CA PHE A 102 -1.04 18.05 5.81
C PHE A 102 -0.93 16.57 6.18
N LEU A 103 -0.84 16.29 7.47
CA LEU A 103 -0.95 14.94 8.02
C LEU A 103 -2.28 14.82 8.76
N LEU A 104 -3.04 13.79 8.42
CA LEU A 104 -4.28 13.42 9.10
C LEU A 104 -4.22 11.94 9.52
N PRO A 105 -5.04 11.52 10.51
CA PRO A 105 -5.27 10.11 10.75
C PRO A 105 -5.77 9.39 9.50
N GLY A 106 -5.44 8.11 9.36
CA GLY A 106 -5.92 7.30 8.24
C GLY A 106 -7.46 7.26 8.19
N LEU A 107 -8.01 7.34 6.99
CA LEU A 107 -9.46 7.42 6.81
C LEU A 107 -10.13 6.10 7.16
N THR A 108 -11.36 6.20 7.65
CA THR A 108 -12.18 5.05 7.99
C THR A 108 -13.51 5.11 7.26
N ASP A 109 -13.85 4.03 6.53
CA ASP A 109 -15.15 3.87 5.89
C ASP A 109 -15.99 2.82 6.64
N MET A 110 -17.17 3.23 7.11
CA MET A 110 -18.03 2.37 7.92
C MET A 110 -19.10 1.61 7.13
N HIS A 111 -19.22 1.84 5.82
CA HIS A 111 -20.27 1.24 5.00
C HIS A 111 -19.70 0.77 3.66
N VAL A 112 -19.00 -0.37 3.67
CA VAL A 112 -18.52 -0.99 2.44
C VAL A 112 -19.10 -2.37 2.19
N HIS A 113 -19.12 -2.74 0.92
CA HIS A 113 -19.42 -4.09 0.44
C HIS A 113 -18.18 -4.63 -0.26
N LEU A 114 -17.38 -5.41 0.46
CA LEU A 114 -16.13 -5.97 -0.02
C LEU A 114 -16.41 -7.23 -0.84
N TRP A 115 -16.09 -7.23 -2.13
CA TRP A 115 -16.29 -8.42 -2.99
C TRP A 115 -14.99 -9.17 -3.24
N ASP A 116 -13.87 -8.45 -3.35
CA ASP A 116 -12.55 -9.02 -3.59
C ASP A 116 -11.48 -8.46 -2.62
N ARG A 117 -10.42 -9.24 -2.39
CA ARG A 117 -9.22 -8.82 -1.66
C ARG A 117 -8.51 -7.64 -2.33
N TYR A 118 -8.52 -7.55 -3.65
CA TYR A 118 -7.83 -6.48 -4.38
C TYR A 118 -8.39 -5.09 -4.05
N GLU A 119 -9.67 -4.98 -3.69
CA GLU A 119 -10.30 -3.73 -3.27
C GLU A 119 -9.63 -3.14 -2.02
N LEU A 120 -9.10 -3.97 -1.11
CA LEU A 120 -8.36 -3.50 0.05
C LEU A 120 -7.11 -2.69 -0.32
N GLY A 121 -6.54 -2.93 -1.49
CA GLY A 121 -5.45 -2.14 -2.05
C GLY A 121 -5.91 -0.78 -2.53
N LEU A 122 -7.07 -0.75 -3.18
CA LEU A 122 -7.68 0.47 -3.68
C LEU A 122 -8.07 1.39 -2.53
N TYR A 123 -8.68 0.85 -1.47
CA TYR A 123 -8.98 1.60 -0.24
C TYR A 123 -7.71 2.22 0.35
N LEU A 124 -6.66 1.43 0.54
CA LEU A 124 -5.40 1.92 1.10
C LEU A 124 -4.71 2.97 0.21
N ALA A 125 -4.74 2.78 -1.11
CA ALA A 125 -4.19 3.74 -2.07
C ALA A 125 -4.90 5.09 -2.03
N ASN A 126 -6.19 5.10 -1.64
CA ASN A 126 -6.99 6.32 -1.43
C ASN A 126 -6.98 6.79 0.04
N GLY A 127 -6.09 6.28 0.88
CA GLY A 127 -5.92 6.72 2.27
C GLY A 127 -6.92 6.12 3.26
N VAL A 128 -7.80 5.21 2.83
CA VAL A 128 -8.72 4.47 3.72
C VAL A 128 -7.97 3.32 4.35
N THR A 129 -7.53 3.50 5.60
CA THR A 129 -6.74 2.50 6.35
C THR A 129 -7.62 1.52 7.11
N THR A 130 -8.89 1.85 7.33
CA THR A 130 -9.84 1.02 8.06
C THR A 130 -11.18 0.98 7.35
N ILE A 131 -11.77 -0.21 7.24
CA ILE A 131 -13.11 -0.41 6.69
C ILE A 131 -13.97 -1.28 7.61
N ARG A 132 -15.29 -1.02 7.63
CA ARG A 132 -16.29 -1.92 8.15
C ARG A 132 -17.10 -2.49 7.00
N ASN A 133 -16.93 -3.78 6.76
CA ASN A 133 -17.74 -4.47 5.77
C ASN A 133 -19.09 -4.86 6.39
N VAL A 134 -20.17 -4.33 5.82
CA VAL A 134 -21.54 -4.51 6.35
C VAL A 134 -22.30 -5.64 5.65
N TRP A 135 -21.70 -6.30 4.66
CA TRP A 135 -22.27 -7.48 4.00
C TRP A 135 -21.34 -8.67 4.10
N GLY A 136 -21.59 -9.54 5.07
CA GLY A 136 -20.73 -10.69 5.37
C GLY A 136 -21.00 -11.93 4.51
N LEU A 137 -19.92 -12.55 4.03
CA LEU A 137 -19.86 -13.86 3.39
C LEU A 137 -18.73 -14.69 4.06
N PRO A 138 -18.76 -16.04 4.06
CA PRO A 138 -17.77 -16.83 4.81
C PRO A 138 -16.30 -16.56 4.45
N PHE A 139 -16.03 -16.11 3.22
CA PHE A 139 -14.67 -15.80 2.77
C PHE A 139 -14.07 -14.58 3.48
N HIS A 140 -14.90 -13.62 3.86
CA HIS A 140 -14.50 -12.43 4.60
C HIS A 140 -13.79 -12.72 5.92
N LEU A 141 -14.25 -13.73 6.65
CA LEU A 141 -13.61 -14.17 7.89
C LEU A 141 -12.20 -14.71 7.63
N ARG A 142 -12.00 -15.39 6.50
CA ARG A 142 -10.67 -15.85 6.06
C ARG A 142 -9.77 -14.68 5.68
N LEU A 143 -10.31 -13.65 5.02
CA LEU A 143 -9.56 -12.42 4.74
C LEU A 143 -9.15 -11.72 6.04
N LYS A 144 -10.06 -11.55 6.99
CA LYS A 144 -9.75 -10.96 8.31
C LYS A 144 -8.60 -11.68 9.00
N LYS A 145 -8.68 -13.01 9.08
CA LYS A 145 -7.67 -13.86 9.73
C LYS A 145 -6.32 -13.75 9.03
N THR A 146 -6.32 -13.71 7.69
CA THR A 146 -5.08 -13.57 6.91
C THR A 146 -4.45 -12.20 7.10
N ASN A 147 -5.25 -11.13 7.12
CA ASN A 147 -4.76 -9.77 7.29
C ASN A 147 -4.18 -9.53 8.69
N SER A 148 -4.87 -10.00 9.73
CA SER A 148 -4.42 -9.87 11.13
C SER A 148 -3.16 -10.68 11.42
N LYS A 149 -3.02 -11.90 10.86
CA LYS A 149 -1.85 -12.77 11.12
C LYS A 149 -0.61 -12.39 10.32
N LYS A 150 -0.74 -11.79 9.14
CA LYS A 150 0.39 -11.57 8.22
C LYS A 150 0.93 -10.14 8.24
N GLN A 151 0.40 -9.23 9.06
CA GLN A 151 0.70 -7.79 9.01
C GLN A 151 0.73 -7.30 7.55
N THR A 152 -0.23 -7.75 6.75
CA THR A 152 -0.28 -7.38 5.34
C THR A 152 -0.71 -5.91 5.24
N TYR A 153 -0.03 -5.16 4.38
CA TYR A 153 -0.30 -3.75 4.04
C TYR A 153 -1.63 -3.61 3.27
N TRP A 154 -2.74 -3.85 3.94
CA TRP A 154 -4.09 -3.68 3.42
C TRP A 154 -4.92 -2.91 4.45
N SER A 155 -6.01 -2.28 4.02
CA SER A 155 -6.97 -1.68 4.94
C SER A 155 -7.47 -2.72 5.95
N THR A 156 -7.50 -2.35 7.23
CA THR A 156 -7.97 -3.21 8.31
C THR A 156 -9.48 -3.40 8.20
N VAL A 157 -9.95 -4.65 8.22
CA VAL A 157 -11.38 -4.96 8.02
C VAL A 157 -12.04 -5.42 9.31
N PHE A 158 -13.09 -4.70 9.70
CA PHE A 158 -13.98 -5.06 10.79
C PHE A 158 -15.25 -5.73 10.25
N TYR A 159 -15.72 -6.75 10.96
CA TYR A 159 -16.92 -7.50 10.64
C TYR A 159 -17.80 -7.57 11.88
N TYR A 160 -19.10 -7.40 11.68
CA TYR A 160 -20.10 -7.64 12.71
C TYR A 160 -20.52 -9.11 12.66
N ARG A 161 -20.56 -9.77 13.82
CA ARG A 161 -21.18 -11.07 13.96
C ARG A 161 -22.63 -10.80 14.32
N THR A 162 -23.54 -10.95 13.36
CA THR A 162 -24.97 -11.13 13.67
C THR A 162 -25.18 -12.54 14.18
#